data_AF-A0A3M6R5K6-F1
#
_entry.id   AF-A0A3M6R5K6-F1
#
_cell.length_a   1.000
_cell.length_b   1.000
_cell.length_c   1.000
_cell.angle_alpha   90.00
_cell.angle_beta   90.00
_cell.angle_gamma   90.00
#
_symmetry.space_group_name_H-M   'P 1'
#
loop_
_entity.id
_entity.type
_entity.pdbx_description
1 polymer ?
#
loop_
_entity_poly.entity_id
_entity_poly.type
_entity_poly.pdbx_seq_one_letter_code
_entity_poly.pdbx_strand_id
1 'polypeptide(L)' 'MKHCPECGGARHYRLGDGRFKCRACGRRFSWTSVWDSVRLPAKGNL' A
#
# COMPACT_ATOMS: atom_id res chain seq x y z
N MET A 1 -9.79 -8.08 7.05
CA MET A 1 -8.32 -8.17 7.19
C MET A 1 -7.68 -7.70 5.90
N LYS A 2 -6.47 -7.12 5.94
CA LYS A 2 -5.79 -6.66 4.72
C LYS A 2 -5.13 -7.86 4.03
N HIS A 3 -5.65 -8.26 2.87
CA HIS A 3 -5.14 -9.37 2.05
C HIS A 3 -4.24 -8.86 0.94
N CYS A 4 -3.27 -9.64 0.49
CA CYS A 4 -2.49 -9.27 -0.69
C CYS A 4 -3.43 -9.11 -1.91
N PRO A 5 -3.41 -7.98 -2.62
CA PRO A 5 -4.31 -7.74 -3.76
C PRO A 5 -4.07 -8.71 -4.93
N GLU A 6 -2.87 -9.29 -5.01
CA GLU A 6 -2.48 -10.20 -6.10
C GLU A 6 -2.94 -11.64 -5.88
N CYS A 7 -2.85 -12.13 -4.63
CA CYS A 7 -3.01 -13.56 -4.34
C CYS A 7 -3.96 -13.86 -3.17
N GLY A 8 -4.55 -12.85 -2.54
CA GLY A 8 -5.43 -13.02 -1.38
C GLY A 8 -4.73 -13.41 -0.08
N GLY A 9 -3.40 -13.59 -0.08
CA GLY A 9 -2.66 -13.99 1.12
C GLY A 9 -2.76 -12.99 2.27
N ALA A 10 -3.08 -13.47 3.48
CA ALA A 10 -3.22 -12.62 4.68
C ALA A 10 -1.88 -12.28 5.37
N ARG A 11 -0.78 -12.92 4.97
CA ARG A 11 0.54 -12.75 5.58
C ARG A 11 1.40 -11.81 4.74
N HIS A 12 1.65 -10.62 5.28
CA HIS A 12 2.55 -9.60 4.74
C HIS A 12 3.41 -8.99 5.85
N TYR A 13 4.57 -8.45 5.49
CA TYR A 13 5.44 -7.70 6.40
C TYR A 13 5.80 -6.34 5.80
N ARG A 14 6.00 -5.34 6.66
CA ARG A 14 6.39 -3.99 6.25
C ARG A 14 7.89 -3.96 5.93
N LEU A 15 8.23 -3.31 4.83
CA LEU A 15 9.58 -3.03 4.39
C LEU A 15 10.04 -1.67 4.94
N GLY A 16 11.35 -1.44 4.98
CA GLY A 16 11.93 -0.19 5.48
C GLY A 16 11.53 1.06 4.69
N ASP A 17 11.16 0.90 3.41
CA ASP A 17 10.64 1.97 2.55
C ASP A 17 9.15 2.27 2.76
N GLY A 18 8.52 1.64 3.76
CA GLY A 18 7.11 1.85 4.10
C GLY A 18 6.13 1.03 3.27
N ARG A 19 6.59 0.27 2.26
CA ARG A 19 5.77 -0.67 1.48
C ARG A 19 5.58 -1.99 2.20
N PHE A 20 4.68 -2.84 1.70
CA PHE A 20 4.45 -4.18 2.22
C PHE A 20 4.94 -5.23 1.23
N LYS A 21 5.45 -6.36 1.74
CA LYS A 21 5.77 -7.53 0.92
C LYS A 21 4.93 -8.73 1.36
N CYS A 22 4.26 -9.37 0.40
CA CYS A 22 3.49 -10.57 0.63
C CYS A 22 4.42 -11.75 0.90
N ARG A 23 4.12 -12.57 1.91
CA ARG A 23 4.88 -13.78 2.21
C ARG A 23 4.49 -14.98 1.34
N ALA A 24 3.28 -14.96 0.75
CA ALA A 24 2.79 -16.04 -0.11
C ALA A 24 3.33 -15.93 -1.55
N CYS A 25 3.15 -14.77 -2.20
CA CYS A 25 3.57 -14.58 -3.59
C CYS A 25 4.87 -13.76 -3.74
N GLY A 26 5.41 -13.18 -2.67
CA GLY A 26 6.64 -12.37 -2.72
C GLY A 26 6.46 -10.97 -3.32
N ARG A 27 5.26 -10.61 -3.81
CA ARG A 27 4.99 -9.31 -4.43
C ARG A 27 5.05 -8.18 -3.41
N ARG A 28 5.54 -7.02 -3.85
CA ARG A 28 5.51 -5.76 -3.09
C ARG A 28 4.25 -4.99 -3.44
N PHE A 29 3.61 -4.37 -2.45
CA PHE A 29 2.40 -3.57 -2.64
C PHE A 29 2.30 -2.49 -1.57
N SER A 30 1.49 -1.47 -1.83
CA SER A 30 1.18 -0.37 -0.91
C SER A 30 -0.32 -0.30 -0.71
N TRP A 31 -0.75 0.02 0.51
CA TRP A 31 -2.15 0.29 0.79
C TRP A 31 -2.43 1.79 0.61
N THR A 32 -2.90 2.16 -0.57
CA THR A 32 -3.52 3.47 -0.80
C THR A 32 -5.00 3.35 -0.45
N SER A 33 -5.41 4.00 0.64
CA SER A 33 -6.84 4.22 0.88
C SER A 33 -7.39 5.16 -0.18
N VAL A 34 -8.68 5.05 -0.54
CA VAL A 34 -9.32 5.97 -1.49
C VAL A 34 -9.06 7.43 -1.09
N TRP A 35 -9.19 7.75 0.20
CA TRP A 35 -8.87 9.07 0.76
C TRP A 35 -7.40 9.51 0.59
N ASP A 36 -6.46 8.56 0.55
CA ASP A 36 -5.04 8.84 0.27
C ASP A 36 -4.81 9.13 -1.22
N SER A 37 -5.62 8.52 -2.10
CA SER A 37 -5.60 8.77 -3.55
C SER A 37 -6.19 10.13 -3.95
N VAL A 38 -7.02 10.77 -3.12
CA VAL A 38 -7.59 12.10 -3.38
C VAL A 38 -6.74 13.24 -2.79
N ARG A 39 -5.45 13.03 -2.53
CA ARG A 39 -4.54 14.17 -2.29
C ARG A 39 -4.40 14.98 -3.58
N LEU A 40 -5.38 15.85 -3.84
CA LEU A 40 -5.23 17.02 -4.67
C LEU A 40 -3.99 17.75 -4.15
N PRO A 41 -3.02 18.15 -5.01
CA PRO A 41 -1.92 18.98 -4.56
C PRO A 41 -2.53 20.18 -3.82
N ALA A 42 -2.19 20.33 -2.54
CA ALA A 42 -2.59 21.50 -1.77
C ALA A 42 -2.21 22.70 -2.64
N LYS A 43 -3.21 23.52 -2.98
CA LYS A 43 -3.05 24.70 -3.82
C LYS A 43 -1.78 25.44 -3.38
N GLY A 44 -0.96 25.80 -4.36
CA GLY A 44 0.33 26.43 -4.14
C GLY A 44 0.25 27.61 -3.18
N ASN A 45 1.27 27.70 -2.33
CA ASN A 45 1.61 28.97 -1.67
C ASN A 45 2.00 29.95 -2.78
N LEU A 46 1.13 30.95 -2.98
CA LEU A 46 1.51 32.26 -3.50
C LEU A 46 2.14 33.06 -2.34
#